data_AF-A0A2V5PXI4-F1
#
_entry.id   AF-A0A2V5PXI4-F1
#
_cell.length_a   1.000
_cell.length_b   1.000
_cell.length_c   1.000
_cell.angle_alpha   90.00
_cell.angle_beta   90.00
_cell.angle_gamma   90.00
#
_symmetry.space_group_name_H-M   'P 1'
#
loop_
_entity.id
_entity.type
_entity.pdbx_description
1 polymer ?
#
loop_
_entity_poly.entity_id
_entity_poly.type
_entity_poly.pdbx_seq_one_letter_code
_entity_poly.pdbx_strand_id
1 'polypeptide(L)'
;MIERTGWNLLSYFTIGDTISSTPADPDHDERAFCLLEKRPPILSANPNPVSATKEAGKTMISWDTADGSIGRVFVSVNGDQEVLFADGRHGSAPAHWIETGSNYEFRLYDSDHTRLLDKVVVAAITQ
;
A
#
# COMPACT_ATOMS: atom_id res chain seq x y z
N MET A 1 11.09 -10.80 -9.92
CA MET A 1 10.62 -9.92 -11.02
C MET A 1 9.12 -9.66 -10.92
N ILE A 2 8.28 -10.64 -10.59
CA ILE A 2 6.81 -10.46 -10.49
C ILE A 2 6.36 -9.69 -9.24
N GLU A 3 7.09 -9.79 -8.12
CA GLU A 3 6.70 -9.16 -6.85
C GLU A 3 6.59 -7.63 -6.91
N ARG A 4 7.27 -6.98 -7.87
CA ARG A 4 7.26 -5.52 -8.07
C ARG A 4 6.14 -5.02 -9.00
N THR A 5 5.23 -5.90 -9.41
CA THR A 5 4.21 -5.57 -10.41
C THR A 5 2.80 -5.46 -9.83
N GLY A 6 2.65 -5.63 -8.51
CA GLY A 6 1.33 -5.67 -7.87
C GLY A 6 0.53 -6.93 -8.18
N TRP A 7 1.20 -8.00 -8.57
CA TRP A 7 0.58 -9.29 -8.88
C TRP A 7 1.15 -10.41 -8.00
N ASN A 8 0.28 -11.26 -7.47
CA ASN A 8 0.62 -12.57 -6.94
C ASN A 8 0.61 -13.59 -8.07
N LEU A 9 1.61 -14.47 -8.14
CA LEU A 9 1.58 -15.64 -9.01
C LEU A 9 0.84 -16.77 -8.29
N LEU A 10 -0.38 -17.10 -8.73
CA LEU A 10 -1.17 -18.16 -8.12
C LEU A 10 -0.76 -19.54 -8.65
N SER A 11 -0.55 -19.63 -9.95
CA SER A 11 -0.06 -20.83 -10.61
C SER A 11 0.55 -20.47 -11.96
N TYR A 12 1.35 -21.37 -12.50
CA TYR A 12 1.78 -21.30 -13.88
C TYR A 12 1.88 -22.69 -14.48
N PHE A 13 1.79 -22.76 -15.80
CA PHE A 13 2.15 -23.96 -16.55
C PHE A 13 2.95 -23.57 -17.79
N THR A 14 3.72 -24.51 -18.31
CA THR A 14 4.54 -24.32 -19.51
C THR A 14 4.11 -25.24 -20.64
N ILE A 15 4.34 -24.80 -21.88
CA ILE A 15 4.23 -25.59 -23.11
C ILE A 15 5.60 -25.52 -23.81
N GLY A 16 6.10 -26.65 -24.32
CA GLY A 16 7.45 -26.74 -24.92
C GLY A 16 8.56 -27.05 -23.91
N ASP A 17 9.82 -27.16 -24.37
CA ASP A 17 10.98 -27.35 -23.48
C ASP A 17 11.44 -26.02 -22.88
N THR A 18 10.86 -25.66 -21.74
CA THR A 18 11.24 -24.43 -21.03
C THR A 18 12.50 -24.57 -20.18
N ILE A 19 13.14 -25.76 -20.11
CA ILE A 19 14.35 -25.98 -19.30
C ILE A 19 15.60 -25.62 -20.12
N SER A 20 15.58 -25.91 -21.43
CA SER A 20 16.65 -25.55 -22.37
C SER A 20 16.29 -24.37 -23.29
N SER A 21 15.34 -23.56 -22.83
CA SER A 21 14.67 -22.51 -23.62
C SER A 21 15.63 -21.59 -24.36
N THR A 22 15.36 -21.40 -25.65
CA THR A 22 16.02 -20.40 -26.50
C THR A 22 14.97 -19.49 -27.15
N PRO A 23 14.44 -18.47 -26.45
CA PRO A 23 13.27 -17.71 -26.90
C PRO A 23 13.41 -16.94 -28.23
N ALA A 24 14.63 -16.86 -28.77
CA ALA A 24 14.93 -16.23 -30.05
C ALA A 24 14.94 -17.23 -31.22
N ASP A 25 14.86 -18.53 -30.96
CA ASP A 25 14.76 -19.57 -31.98
C ASP A 25 13.31 -19.65 -32.50
N PRO A 26 13.06 -19.35 -33.78
CA PRO A 26 11.71 -19.35 -34.34
C PRO A 26 11.09 -20.74 -34.48
N ASP A 27 11.88 -21.82 -34.38
CA ASP A 27 11.41 -23.20 -34.51
C ASP A 27 10.97 -23.81 -33.16
N HIS A 28 11.08 -23.05 -32.07
CA HIS A 28 10.72 -23.45 -30.72
C HIS A 28 9.55 -22.61 -30.17
N ASP A 29 8.36 -23.19 -30.09
CA ASP A 29 7.21 -22.56 -29.41
C ASP A 29 7.19 -22.96 -27.93
N GLU A 30 7.83 -22.12 -27.11
CA GLU A 30 7.91 -22.28 -25.66
C GLU A 30 7.11 -21.18 -24.98
N ARG A 31 6.16 -21.57 -24.12
CA ARG A 31 5.24 -20.62 -23.49
C ARG A 31 5.17 -20.87 -22.00
N ALA A 32 5.04 -19.79 -21.24
CA ALA A 32 4.61 -19.83 -19.85
C ALA A 32 3.28 -19.08 -19.73
N PHE A 33 2.27 -19.75 -19.16
CA PHE A 33 0.99 -19.14 -18.83
C PHE A 33 0.92 -18.99 -17.32
N CYS A 34 0.67 -17.78 -16.85
CA CYS A 34 0.59 -17.46 -15.43
C CYS A 34 -0.83 -17.06 -15.08
N LEU A 35 -1.38 -17.68 -14.03
CA LEU A 35 -2.56 -17.16 -13.36
C LEU A 35 -2.09 -16.15 -12.31
N LEU A 36 -2.50 -14.90 -12.49
CA LEU A 36 -2.11 -13.80 -11.63
C LEU A 36 -3.32 -13.24 -10.87
N GLU A 37 -3.10 -12.83 -9.62
CA GLU A 37 -4.07 -12.09 -8.82
C GLU A 37 -3.52 -10.70 -8.50
N LYS A 38 -4.36 -9.68 -8.62
CA LYS A 38 -3.95 -8.31 -8.30
C LYS A 38 -3.85 -8.14 -6.79
N ARG A 39 -2.67 -7.75 -6.30
CA ARG A 39 -2.49 -7.32 -4.92
C ARG A 39 -3.16 -5.95 -4.72
N PRO A 40 -4.05 -5.79 -3.73
CA PRO A 40 -4.56 -4.49 -3.40
C PRO A 40 -3.46 -3.65 -2.71
N PRO A 41 -3.45 -2.33 -2.90
CA PRO A 41 -2.67 -1.44 -2.05
C PRO A 41 -3.17 -1.54 -0.60
N ILE A 42 -2.31 -1.22 0.35
CA ILE A 42 -2.64 -1.26 1.78
C ILE A 42 -2.21 0.03 2.47
N LEU A 43 -3.03 0.50 3.41
CA LEU A 43 -2.73 1.54 4.37
C LEU A 43 -3.25 1.12 5.74
N SER A 44 -2.40 1.19 6.76
CA SER A 44 -2.72 0.75 8.11
C SER A 44 -2.16 1.68 9.16
N ALA A 45 -2.76 1.65 10.35
CA ALA A 45 -2.32 2.39 11.51
C ALA A 45 -2.19 1.44 12.71
N ASN A 46 -1.07 1.52 13.44
CA ASN A 46 -0.85 0.72 14.64
C ASN A 46 -0.11 1.50 15.74
N PRO A 47 -0.67 1.64 16.95
CA PRO A 47 -2.00 1.18 17.37
C PRO A 47 -3.16 1.95 16.71
N ASN A 48 -4.32 1.30 16.60
CA ASN A 48 -5.60 1.92 16.26
C ASN A 48 -6.76 1.10 16.90
N PRO A 49 -7.49 1.63 17.90
CA PRO A 49 -7.41 3.00 18.42
C PRO A 49 -6.11 3.29 19.17
N VAL A 50 -5.76 4.57 19.25
CA VAL A 50 -4.57 5.08 19.94
C VAL A 50 -4.93 5.39 21.40
N SER A 51 -4.16 4.87 22.35
CA SER A 51 -4.28 5.31 23.75
C SER A 51 -3.67 6.70 23.90
N ALA A 52 -4.50 7.70 24.24
CA ALA A 52 -4.06 9.05 24.54
C ALA A 52 -4.58 9.44 25.92
N THR A 53 -3.75 10.13 26.72
CA THR A 53 -4.12 10.60 28.06
C THR A 53 -4.20 12.13 28.05
N LYS A 54 -3.38 12.82 28.86
CA LYS A 54 -3.20 14.27 28.74
C LYS A 54 -2.25 14.65 27.60
N GLU A 55 -1.40 13.73 27.18
CA GLU A 55 -0.48 13.89 26.06
C GLU A 55 -1.06 13.27 24.79
N ALA A 56 -0.65 13.81 23.64
CA ALA A 56 -1.01 13.26 22.34
C ALA A 56 -0.49 11.81 22.22
N GLY A 57 -1.35 10.95 21.68
CA GLY A 57 -1.04 9.57 21.40
C GLY A 57 -0.17 9.41 20.15
N LYS A 58 0.42 8.21 20.03
CA LYS A 58 1.27 7.83 18.89
C LYS A 58 0.66 6.66 18.13
N THR A 59 0.63 6.77 16.81
CA THR A 59 0.42 5.63 15.89
C THR A 59 1.49 5.58 14.82
N MET A 60 1.74 4.39 14.28
CA MET A 60 2.57 4.18 13.11
C MET A 60 1.68 3.96 11.89
N ILE A 61 1.80 4.83 10.89
CA ILE A 61 1.10 4.71 9.62
C ILE A 61 2.01 3.96 8.65
N SER A 62 1.56 2.83 8.13
CA SER A 62 2.32 1.99 7.19
C SER A 62 1.53 1.79 5.90
N TRP A 63 2.22 1.88 4.75
CA TRP A 63 1.61 1.78 3.43
C TRP A 63 2.43 0.94 2.44
N ASP A 64 1.75 0.37 1.45
CA ASP A 64 2.32 -0.24 0.25
C ASP A 64 1.33 -0.02 -0.92
N THR A 65 1.82 0.52 -2.03
CA THR A 65 1.04 0.72 -3.28
C THR A 65 0.77 -0.57 -4.03
N ALA A 66 1.44 -1.66 -3.65
CA ALA A 66 1.45 -2.99 -4.24
C ALA A 66 2.04 -3.06 -5.66
N ASP A 67 1.67 -2.14 -6.55
CA ASP A 67 2.13 -2.09 -7.95
C ASP A 67 3.54 -1.50 -8.14
N GLY A 68 4.17 -1.06 -7.05
CA GLY A 68 5.54 -0.53 -7.06
C GLY A 68 5.65 0.89 -7.64
N SER A 69 4.53 1.54 -7.96
CA SER A 69 4.46 2.97 -8.27
C SER A 69 4.65 3.81 -7.00
N ILE A 70 4.93 5.10 -7.15
CA ILE A 70 5.02 6.00 -5.99
C ILE A 70 3.60 6.37 -5.56
N GLY A 71 3.29 6.20 -4.28
CA GLY A 71 2.06 6.69 -3.66
C GLY A 71 2.32 7.86 -2.73
N ARG A 72 1.27 8.60 -2.38
CA ARG A 72 1.30 9.71 -1.43
C ARG A 72 0.25 9.50 -0.36
N VAL A 73 0.65 9.56 0.90
CA VAL A 73 -0.23 9.50 2.06
C VAL A 73 -0.55 10.92 2.49
N PHE A 74 -1.84 11.26 2.47
CA PHE A 74 -2.37 12.50 2.99
C PHE A 74 -3.14 12.24 4.29
N VAL A 75 -3.31 13.28 5.10
CA VAL A 75 -4.16 13.22 6.29
C VAL A 75 -5.10 14.42 6.36
N SER A 76 -6.37 14.15 6.67
CA SER A 76 -7.40 15.13 6.99
C SER A 76 -7.75 15.01 8.47
N VAL A 77 -7.85 16.15 9.15
CA VAL A 77 -8.25 16.23 10.56
C VAL A 77 -9.65 16.82 10.61
N ASN A 78 -10.59 16.11 11.23
CA ASN A 78 -11.99 16.55 11.37
C ASN A 78 -12.69 16.93 10.06
N GLY A 79 -12.23 16.40 8.92
CA GLY A 79 -12.77 16.72 7.59
C GLY A 79 -12.19 17.96 6.94
N ASP A 80 -11.20 18.62 7.56
CA ASP A 80 -10.49 19.76 6.98
C ASP A 80 -9.66 19.36 5.75
N GLN A 81 -9.13 20.36 5.05
CA GLN A 81 -8.26 20.16 3.89
C GLN A 81 -7.09 19.22 4.25
N GLU A 82 -6.91 18.20 3.42
CA GLU A 82 -5.86 17.21 3.66
C GLU A 82 -4.47 17.75 3.35
N VAL A 83 -3.48 17.31 4.13
CA VAL A 83 -2.08 17.70 3.99
C VAL A 83 -1.20 16.48 3.74
N LEU A 84 -0.12 16.66 2.97
CA LEU A 84 0.83 15.57 2.69
C LEU A 84 1.50 15.13 4.01
N PHE A 85 1.40 13.85 4.31
CA PHE A 85 2.01 13.23 5.49
C PHE A 85 3.29 12.49 5.14
N ALA A 86 3.27 11.68 4.08
CA ALA A 86 4.42 10.92 3.59
C ALA A 86 4.25 10.54 2.12
N ASP A 87 5.32 10.11 1.46
CA ASP A 87 5.29 9.55 0.12
C ASP A 87 6.28 8.41 -0.04
N GLY A 88 6.05 7.57 -1.06
CA GLY A 88 6.89 6.44 -1.39
C GLY A 88 6.09 5.26 -1.92
N ARG A 89 6.79 4.28 -2.48
CA ARG A 89 6.17 3.05 -3.02
C ARG A 89 5.57 2.19 -1.91
N HIS A 90 6.28 2.15 -0.79
CA HIS A 90 5.88 1.57 0.48
C HIS A 90 6.66 2.31 1.58
N GLY A 91 6.20 2.23 2.82
CA GLY A 91 6.88 2.91 3.92
C GLY A 91 6.12 2.84 5.23
N SER A 92 6.71 3.46 6.24
CA SER A 92 6.12 3.61 7.56
C SER A 92 6.58 4.92 8.17
N ALA A 93 5.67 5.69 8.75
CA ALA A 93 5.95 6.98 9.37
C ALA A 93 5.10 7.19 10.64
N PRO A 94 5.67 7.73 11.72
CA PRO A 94 4.95 7.91 12.96
C PRO A 94 4.12 9.21 12.97
N ALA A 95 2.89 9.11 13.47
CA ALA A 95 2.06 10.25 13.83
C ALA A 95 1.99 10.35 15.37
N HIS A 96 2.70 11.34 15.92
CA HIS A 96 2.88 11.57 17.37
C HIS A 96 1.91 12.61 17.97
N TRP A 97 0.89 12.97 17.20
CA TRP A 97 0.05 14.15 17.42
C TRP A 97 -1.44 13.77 17.42
N ILE A 98 -1.75 12.50 17.71
CA ILE A 98 -3.13 11.99 17.71
C ILE A 98 -3.78 12.33 19.05
N GLU A 99 -4.76 13.22 19.04
CA GLU A 99 -5.44 13.71 20.23
C GLU A 99 -6.86 13.13 20.35
N THR A 100 -7.36 13.01 21.59
CA THR A 100 -8.75 12.64 21.85
C THR A 100 -9.70 13.73 21.34
N GLY A 101 -10.89 13.33 20.90
CA GLY A 101 -11.90 14.26 20.38
C GLY A 101 -11.70 14.71 18.93
N SER A 102 -10.56 14.38 18.31
CA SER A 102 -10.32 14.58 16.87
C SER A 102 -10.48 13.28 16.09
N ASN A 103 -10.86 13.40 14.81
CA ASN A 103 -10.91 12.32 13.84
C ASN A 103 -9.82 12.53 12.78
N TYR A 104 -8.97 11.51 12.57
CA TYR A 104 -7.88 11.57 11.61
C TYR A 104 -8.14 10.55 10.50
N GLU A 105 -8.32 11.00 9.26
CA GLU A 105 -8.41 10.11 8.10
C GLU A 105 -7.13 10.21 7.27
N PHE A 106 -6.35 9.13 7.29
CA PHE A 106 -5.21 8.98 6.40
C PHE A 106 -5.67 8.33 5.10
N ARG A 107 -5.20 8.85 3.98
CA ARG A 107 -5.57 8.42 2.63
C ARG A 107 -4.31 8.20 1.80
N LEU A 108 -4.17 7.01 1.23
CA LEU A 108 -3.12 6.70 0.28
C LEU A 108 -3.68 6.97 -1.13
N TYR A 109 -3.00 7.81 -1.88
CA TYR A 109 -3.31 8.09 -3.28
C TYR A 109 -2.16 7.64 -4.19
N ASP A 110 -2.44 7.62 -5.49
CA ASP A 110 -1.40 7.58 -6.52
C ASP A 110 -0.49 8.83 -6.51
N SER A 111 0.59 8.79 -7.30
CA SER A 111 1.60 9.87 -7.33
C SER A 111 1.02 11.24 -7.68
N ASP A 112 -0.03 11.25 -8.49
CA ASP A 112 -0.63 12.48 -9.02
C ASP A 112 -1.78 13.00 -8.14
N HIS A 113 -2.08 12.29 -7.05
CA HIS A 113 -3.15 12.62 -6.12
C HIS A 113 -4.54 12.68 -6.79
N THR A 114 -4.81 11.75 -7.71
CA THR A 114 -6.06 11.66 -8.47
C THR A 114 -6.91 10.45 -8.11
N ARG A 115 -6.27 9.34 -7.70
CA ARG A 115 -6.94 8.09 -7.37
C ARG A 115 -6.66 7.67 -5.94
N LEU A 116 -7.71 7.56 -5.14
CA LEU A 116 -7.65 6.97 -3.81
C LEU A 116 -7.36 5.47 -3.93
N LEU A 117 -6.29 5.02 -3.29
CA LEU A 117 -5.84 3.63 -3.28
C LEU A 117 -6.34 2.89 -2.04
N ASP A 118 -6.18 3.49 -0.86
CA ASP A 118 -6.68 2.96 0.41
C ASP A 118 -6.84 4.09 1.43
N LYS A 119 -7.55 3.85 2.54
CA LYS A 119 -7.70 4.81 3.64
C LYS A 119 -7.86 4.13 4.99
N VAL A 120 -7.43 4.81 6.04
CA VAL A 120 -7.62 4.37 7.43
C VAL A 120 -8.02 5.55 8.31
N VAL A 121 -9.04 5.35 9.14
CA VAL A 121 -9.43 6.31 10.18
C VAL A 121 -8.73 5.93 11.47
N VAL A 122 -8.04 6.89 12.07
CA VAL A 122 -7.37 6.74 13.37
C VAL A 122 -8.17 7.51 14.41
N ALA A 123 -8.59 6.79 15.45
CA ALA A 123 -9.25 7.36 16.61
C ALA A 123 -8.36 7.24 17.84
N ALA A 124 -8.46 8.19 18.77
CA ALA A 124 -7.88 8.08 20.09
C ALA A 124 -8.95 7.76 21.14
N ILE A 125 -8.60 6.91 22.10
CA ILE A 125 -9.40 6.61 23.29
C ILE A 125 -8.67 7.12 24.54
N THR A 126 -9.44 7.67 25.49
CA THR A 126 -8.94 7.99 26.82
C THR A 126 -8.74 6.70 27.59
N GLN A 127 -7.56 6.53 28.18
CA GLN A 127 -7.26 5.40 29.06
C GLN A 127 -7.77 5.62 30.49
#